data_AF-A0A3E0QI62-F1
#
_entry.id   AF-A0A3E0QI62-F1
#
_cell.length_a   1.000
_cell.length_b   1.000
_cell.length_c   1.000
_cell.angle_alpha   90.00
_cell.angle_beta   90.00
_cell.angle_gamma   90.00
#
_symmetry.space_group_name_H-M   'P 1'
#
loop_
_entity.id
_entity.type
_entity.pdbx_description
1 polymer ?
#
loop_
_entity_poly.entity_id
_entity_poly.type
_entity_poly.pdbx_seq_one_letter_code
_entity_poly.pdbx_strand_id
1 'polypeptide(L)'
;MKNIKAIIFDAYGTLFDVNSAAEKCKDKIGDKWEAFANYWRTTQLEYTWLRSLMKRHKDFWQVTEDSLDKSMKVFNIDNSMRNELLDLYKILSPYPEVPEILKS
;
A
#
# COMPACT_ATOMS: atom_id res chain seq x y z
N MET A 1 20.25 7.70 23.28
CA MET A 1 19.79 8.78 22.37
C MET A 1 20.27 10.18 22.79
N LYS A 2 21.52 10.37 23.24
CA LYS A 2 22.03 11.75 23.43
C LYS A 2 22.50 12.27 22.06
N ASN A 3 22.04 13.47 21.68
CA ASN A 3 22.32 14.19 20.41
C ASN A 3 21.50 13.85 19.13
N ILE A 4 20.38 13.11 19.21
CA ILE A 4 19.49 12.96 18.03
C ILE A 4 18.57 14.19 17.94
N LYS A 5 18.58 14.86 16.78
CA LYS A 5 17.75 16.06 16.52
C LYS A 5 16.50 15.79 15.69
N ALA A 6 16.48 14.68 14.95
CA ALA A 6 15.37 14.29 14.10
C ALA A 6 15.30 12.76 14.01
N ILE A 7 14.08 12.25 13.95
CA ILE A 7 13.77 10.85 13.64
C ILE A 7 12.89 10.89 12.39
N ILE A 8 13.35 10.24 11.32
CA ILE A 8 12.65 10.21 10.04
C ILE A 8 12.11 8.79 9.86
N PHE A 9 10.82 8.70 9.58
CA PHE A 9 10.13 7.43 9.36
C PHE A 9 9.78 7.29 7.89
N ASP A 10 9.87 6.08 7.37
CA ASP A 10 9.12 5.73 6.17
C ASP A 10 7.62 5.72 6.49
N ALA A 11 6.78 5.92 5.48
CA ALA A 11 5.34 5.92 5.64
C ALA A 11 4.76 4.49 5.50
N TYR A 12 4.98 3.87 4.35
CA TYR A 12 4.22 2.69 3.90
C TYR A 12 4.80 1.38 4.46
N GLY A 13 4.11 0.78 5.43
CA GLY A 13 4.57 -0.40 6.15
C GLY A 13 5.42 -0.08 7.38
N THR A 14 5.53 1.20 7.76
CA THR A 14 6.17 1.64 9.01
C THR A 14 5.19 2.44 9.86
N LEU A 15 4.63 3.53 9.33
CA LEU A 15 3.59 4.30 10.04
C LEU A 15 2.19 3.82 9.68
N PHE A 16 1.98 3.41 8.43
CA PHE A 16 0.69 3.01 7.90
C PHE A 16 0.70 1.55 7.45
N ASP A 17 -0.36 0.83 7.81
CA ASP A 17 -0.60 -0.53 7.33
C ASP A 17 -1.13 -0.48 5.89
N VAL A 18 -0.30 -0.93 4.95
CA VAL A 18 -0.58 -0.98 3.50
C VAL A 18 -1.65 -2.01 3.13
N ASN A 19 -1.90 -3.00 3.98
CA ASN A 19 -2.91 -4.02 3.74
C ASN A 19 -4.31 -3.56 4.18
N SER A 20 -4.40 -2.49 4.98
CA SER A 20 -5.66 -1.98 5.53
C SER A 20 -6.70 -1.59 4.47
N ALA A 21 -6.28 -1.22 3.26
CA ALA A 21 -7.20 -0.94 2.15
C ALA A 21 -7.96 -2.20 1.71
N ALA A 22 -7.26 -3.31 1.51
CA ALA A 22 -7.86 -4.59 1.14
C ALA A 22 -8.63 -5.22 2.31
N GLU A 23 -8.13 -5.07 3.54
CA GLU A 23 -8.80 -5.53 4.75
C GLU A 23 -10.20 -4.92 4.91
N LYS A 24 -10.34 -3.60 4.68
CA LYS A 24 -11.63 -2.90 4.71
C LYS A 24 -12.60 -3.40 3.63
N CYS A 25 -12.10 -4.03 2.58
CA CYS A 25 -12.90 -4.66 1.53
C CYS A 25 -12.96 -6.19 1.62
N LYS A 26 -12.51 -6.81 2.73
CA LYS A 26 -12.38 -8.27 2.84
C LYS A 26 -13.68 -9.02 2.54
N ASP A 27 -14.84 -8.47 2.93
CA ASP A 27 -16.13 -9.12 2.70
C ASP A 27 -16.52 -9.15 1.22
N LYS A 28 -16.03 -8.18 0.43
CA LYS A 28 -16.22 -8.12 -1.03
C LYS A 28 -15.18 -8.96 -1.78
N ILE A 29 -13.95 -9.00 -1.28
CA ILE A 29 -12.84 -9.75 -1.89
C ILE A 29 -12.93 -11.26 -1.58
N GLY A 30 -13.45 -11.60 -0.40
CA GLY A 30 -13.54 -12.96 0.13
C GLY A 30 -12.23 -13.46 0.75
N ASP A 31 -12.11 -14.77 0.93
CA ASP A 31 -11.02 -15.43 1.66
C ASP A 31 -9.60 -15.16 1.11
N LYS A 32 -9.52 -14.71 -0.15
CA LYS A 32 -8.26 -14.36 -0.82
C LYS A 32 -7.77 -12.95 -0.53
N TRP A 33 -8.45 -12.17 0.32
CA TRP A 33 -8.15 -10.74 0.53
C TRP A 33 -6.71 -10.50 0.98
N GLU A 34 -6.18 -11.33 1.89
CA GLU A 34 -4.83 -11.17 2.43
C GLU A 34 -3.77 -11.48 1.37
N ALA A 35 -3.94 -12.57 0.63
CA ALA A 35 -3.06 -12.94 -0.49
C ALA A 35 -3.07 -11.87 -1.59
N PHE A 36 -4.25 -11.30 -1.89
CA PHE A 36 -4.41 -10.18 -2.82
C PHE A 36 -3.67 -8.93 -2.33
N ALA A 37 -3.84 -8.55 -1.06
CA ALA A 37 -3.20 -7.38 -0.46
C ALA A 37 -1.68 -7.48 -0.52
N ASN A 38 -1.15 -8.63 -0.10
CA ASN A 38 0.29 -8.92 -0.12
C ASN A 38 0.84 -8.89 -1.55
N TYR A 39 0.15 -9.51 -2.50
CA TYR A 39 0.57 -9.51 -3.89
C TYR A 39 0.56 -8.09 -4.50
N TRP A 40 -0.46 -7.28 -4.19
CA TRP A 40 -0.53 -5.89 -4.62
C TRP A 40 0.65 -5.09 -4.10
N ARG A 41 0.95 -5.20 -2.80
CA ARG A 41 2.10 -4.50 -2.20
C ARG A 41 3.42 -4.95 -2.81
N THR A 42 3.64 -6.25 -3.01
CA THR A 42 4.85 -6.78 -3.66
C THR A 42 4.99 -6.22 -5.08
N THR A 43 3.93 -6.29 -5.88
CA THR A 43 3.94 -5.80 -7.27
C THR A 43 4.20 -4.29 -7.33
N GLN A 44 3.64 -3.52 -6.40
CA GLN A 44 3.87 -2.07 -6.30
C GLN A 44 5.35 -1.76 -6.09
N LEU A 45 6.00 -2.42 -5.12
CA LEU A 45 7.42 -2.25 -4.84
C LEU A 45 8.28 -2.66 -6.04
N GLU A 46 8.02 -3.82 -6.64
CA GLU A 46 8.71 -4.27 -7.85
C GLU A 46 8.61 -3.27 -9.00
N TYR A 47 7.42 -2.70 -9.21
CA TYR A 47 7.21 -1.68 -10.25
C TYR A 47 8.00 -0.41 -9.96
N THR A 48 8.11 0.03 -8.70
CA THR A 48 8.98 1.18 -8.37
C THR A 48 10.44 0.92 -8.72
N TRP A 49 10.94 -0.29 -8.43
CA TRP A 49 12.34 -0.66 -8.70
C TRP A 49 12.59 -0.81 -10.20
N LEU A 50 11.75 -1.56 -10.91
CA LEU A 50 11.89 -1.79 -12.35
C LEU A 50 11.83 -0.47 -13.13
N ARG A 51 10.86 0.40 -12.82
CA ARG A 51 10.74 1.72 -13.48
C ARG A 51 11.96 2.59 -13.24
N SER A 52 12.51 2.57 -12.02
CA SER A 52 13.73 3.30 -11.67
C SER A 52 14.93 2.77 -12.44
N LEU A 53 15.14 1.44 -12.45
CA LEU A 53 16.24 0.79 -13.15
C LEU A 53 16.18 0.99 -14.67
N MET A 54 14.98 1.01 -15.25
CA MET A 54 14.75 1.27 -16.67
C MET A 54 14.81 2.75 -17.04
N LYS A 55 15.03 3.66 -16.07
CA LYS A 55 14.94 5.12 -16.25
C LYS A 55 13.59 5.58 -16.83
N ARG A 56 12.51 4.91 -16.43
CA ARG A 56 11.11 5.20 -16.81
C ARG A 56 10.28 5.57 -15.58
N HIS A 57 10.81 6.50 -14.79
CA HIS A 57 10.20 6.95 -13.54
C HIS A 57 8.75 7.37 -13.76
N LYS A 58 7.89 7.00 -12.81
CA LYS A 58 6.52 7.47 -12.65
C LYS A 58 6.31 7.79 -11.18
N ASP A 59 5.40 8.70 -10.89
CA ASP A 59 5.03 8.97 -9.50
C ASP A 59 4.45 7.71 -8.82
N PHE A 60 4.46 7.74 -7.50
CA PHE A 60 4.02 6.61 -6.69
C PHE A 60 2.54 6.27 -6.90
N TRP A 61 1.71 7.25 -7.24
CA TRP A 61 0.29 7.04 -7.46
C TRP A 61 0.04 6.21 -8.72
N GLN A 62 0.68 6.56 -9.84
CA GLN A 62 0.62 5.77 -11.07
C GLN A 62 1.11 4.33 -10.84
N VAL A 63 2.18 4.15 -10.05
CA VAL A 63 2.66 2.80 -9.71
C VAL A 63 1.64 2.02 -8.87
N THR A 64 0.96 2.70 -7.96
CA THR A 64 -0.11 2.12 -7.14
C THR A 64 -1.30 1.67 -7.99
N GLU A 65 -1.71 2.50 -8.94
CA GLU A 65 -2.76 2.16 -9.92
C GLU A 65 -2.36 0.99 -10.82
N ASP A 66 -1.16 1.03 -11.42
CA ASP A 66 -0.69 -0.01 -12.33
C ASP A 66 -0.53 -1.37 -11.62
N SER A 67 -0.06 -1.36 -10.37
CA SER A 67 0.08 -2.57 -9.56
C SER A 67 -1.26 -3.10 -9.06
N LEU A 68 -2.23 -2.22 -8.78
CA LEU A 68 -3.59 -2.62 -8.45
C LEU A 68 -4.24 -3.31 -9.66
N ASP A 69 -4.17 -2.70 -10.83
CA ASP A 69 -4.74 -3.24 -12.07
C ASP A 69 -4.14 -4.62 -12.41
N LYS A 70 -2.85 -4.81 -12.16
CA LYS A 70 -2.20 -6.13 -12.29
C LYS A 70 -2.75 -7.14 -11.28
N SER A 71 -2.87 -6.73 -10.02
CA SER A 71 -3.29 -7.60 -8.92
C SER A 71 -4.76 -8.01 -9.04
N MET A 72 -5.64 -7.08 -9.38
CA MET A 72 -7.06 -7.36 -9.63
C MET A 72 -7.25 -8.39 -10.74
N LYS A 73 -6.46 -8.32 -11.81
CA LYS A 73 -6.46 -9.31 -12.89
C LYS A 73 -6.00 -10.69 -12.42
N VAL A 74 -4.91 -10.78 -11.66
CA VAL A 74 -4.36 -12.05 -11.14
C VAL A 74 -5.35 -12.74 -10.21
N PHE A 75 -6.01 -11.97 -9.34
CA PHE A 75 -6.94 -12.50 -8.35
C PHE A 75 -8.38 -12.55 -8.84
N ASN A 76 -8.68 -12.14 -10.08
CA ASN A 76 -10.04 -12.02 -10.63
C ASN A 76 -10.97 -11.22 -9.68
N ILE A 77 -10.52 -10.02 -9.30
CA ILE A 77 -11.30 -9.04 -8.52
C ILE A 77 -12.14 -8.21 -9.49
N ASP A 78 -13.38 -7.88 -9.10
CA ASP A 78 -14.25 -7.03 -9.91
C ASP A 78 -13.64 -5.63 -10.08
N ASN A 79 -13.52 -5.19 -11.34
CA ASN A 79 -13.02 -3.87 -11.71
C ASN A 79 -13.84 -2.72 -11.11
N SER A 80 -15.11 -2.96 -10.75
CA SER A 80 -15.92 -1.96 -10.04
C SER A 80 -15.31 -1.51 -8.71
N MET A 81 -14.49 -2.37 -8.07
CA MET A 81 -13.83 -2.10 -6.79
C MET A 81 -12.58 -1.23 -6.91
N ARG A 82 -12.09 -0.96 -8.13
CA ARG A 82 -10.80 -0.28 -8.35
C ARG A 82 -10.73 1.06 -7.63
N ASN A 83 -11.73 1.91 -7.83
CA ASN A 83 -11.74 3.25 -7.24
C ASN A 83 -11.88 3.21 -5.72
N GLU A 84 -12.70 2.29 -5.20
CA GLU A 84 -12.87 2.09 -3.76
C GLU A 84 -11.54 1.69 -3.11
N LEU A 85 -10.81 0.73 -3.68
CA LEU A 85 -9.52 0.27 -3.18
C LEU A 85 -8.46 1.38 -3.23
N LEU A 86 -8.43 2.18 -4.30
CA LEU A 86 -7.53 3.33 -4.41
C LEU A 86 -7.86 4.42 -3.40
N ASP A 87 -9.13 4.75 -3.22
CA ASP A 87 -9.53 5.76 -2.23
C ASP A 87 -9.20 5.30 -0.81
N LEU A 88 -9.37 4.02 -0.49
CA LEU A 88 -8.94 3.44 0.78
C LEU A 88 -7.41 3.48 0.94
N TYR A 89 -6.64 3.33 -0.14
CA TYR A 89 -5.18 3.47 -0.11
C TYR A 89 -4.70 4.89 0.21
N LYS A 90 -5.54 5.92 0.00
CA LYS A 90 -5.23 7.30 0.44
C LYS A 90 -5.44 7.49 1.95
N ILE A 91 -6.20 6.62 2.59
CA ILE A 91 -6.58 6.68 4.02
C ILE A 91 -6.22 5.39 4.75
N LEU A 92 -4.99 4.92 4.53
CA LEU A 92 -4.44 3.75 5.22
C LEU A 92 -4.51 3.96 6.73
N SER A 93 -4.85 2.89 7.44
CA SER A 93 -4.86 2.90 8.90
C SER A 93 -3.42 3.03 9.43
N PRO A 94 -3.14 3.93 10.39
CA PRO A 94 -1.87 3.88 11.10
C PRO A 94 -1.80 2.62 11.97
N TYR A 95 -0.59 2.12 12.26
CA TYR A 95 -0.43 1.08 13.27
C TYR A 95 -0.87 1.61 14.66
N PRO A 96 -1.45 0.76 15.53
CA PRO A 96 -2.06 1.19 16.80
C PRO A 96 -1.13 2.01 17.71
N GLU A 97 0.16 1.70 17.69
CA GLU A 97 1.20 2.33 18.50
C GLU A 97 1.66 3.70 17.97
N VAL A 98 1.45 4.00 16.69
CA VAL A 98 2.01 5.19 16.02
C VAL A 98 1.55 6.51 16.65
N PRO A 99 0.25 6.71 16.98
CA PRO A 99 -0.19 7.96 17.60
C PRO A 99 0.43 8.22 18.98
N GLU A 100 0.82 7.18 19.70
CA GLU A 100 1.50 7.31 21.00
C GLU A 100 2.99 7.63 20.81
N ILE A 101 3.67 6.91 19.92
CA ILE A 101 5.10 7.08 19.61
C ILE A 101 5.42 8.48 19.08
N LEU A 102 4.54 9.09 18.28
CA LEU A 102 4.79 10.41 17.70
C LEU A 102 4.53 11.58 18.66
N LYS A 103 3.92 11.34 19.82
CA LYS A 103 3.65 12.39 20.83
C LYS A 103 4.72 12.48 21.91
N SER A 104 5.59 11.48 22.02
CA SER A 104 6.70 11.41 22.98
C SER A 104 7.94 12.14 22.46
#